data_AF-A0A7K5Q7G6-F1
#
_entry.id   AF-A0A7K5Q7G6-F1
#
_cell.length_a   1.000
_cell.length_b   1.000
_cell.length_c   1.000
_cell.angle_alpha   90.00
_cell.angle_beta   90.00
_cell.angle_gamma   90.00
#
_symmetry.space_group_name_H-M   'P 1'
#
loop_
_entity.id
_entity.type
_entity.pdbx_description
1 polymer ?
#
loop_
_entity_poly.entity_id
_entity_poly.type
_entity_poly.pdbx_seq_one_letter_code
_entity_poly.pdbx_strand_id
1 'polypeptide(L)' 'LSPSAERTKKGVQIPLPEGMDFTREVVTNHAGFLTVGADLHFSKSLREVIEKYRPVPTATAYSSSRPTEPSLDPSSP' A
#
# COMPACT_ATOMS: atom_id res chain seq x y z
N LEU A 1 29.32 -16.44 -13.69
CA LEU A 1 28.80 -15.40 -12.77
C LEU A 1 28.44 -16.09 -11.46
N SER A 2 28.71 -15.49 -10.30
CA SER A 2 28.25 -16.09 -9.03
C SER A 2 26.71 -16.08 -8.99
N PRO A 3 26.05 -17.02 -8.29
CA PRO A 3 24.60 -17.06 -8.19
C PRO A 3 23.99 -15.73 -7.68
N SER A 4 24.72 -15.02 -6.81
CA SER A 4 24.33 -13.70 -6.32
C SER A 4 24.35 -12.63 -7.42
N ALA A 5 25.32 -12.67 -8.34
CA ALA A 5 25.38 -11.74 -9.46
C ALA A 5 24.22 -11.97 -10.46
N GLU A 6 23.78 -13.23 -10.62
CA GLU A 6 22.59 -13.57 -11.43
C GLU A 6 21.29 -13.01 -10.84
N ARG A 7 21.13 -13.08 -9.52
CA ARG A 7 19.96 -12.50 -8.83
C ARG A 7 19.90 -10.99 -8.96
N THR A 8 21.02 -10.30 -8.78
CA THR A 8 21.09 -8.85 -8.97
C THR A 8 20.80 -8.44 -10.42
N LYS A 9 21.19 -9.27 -11.40
CA LYS A 9 20.87 -9.04 -12.82
C LYS A 9 19.36 -9.16 -13.12
N LYS A 10 18.65 -10.06 -12.43
CA LYS A 10 17.18 -10.16 -12.51
C LYS A 10 16.49 -8.98 -11.82
N GLY A 11 17.10 -8.44 -10.77
CA GLY A 11 16.56 -7.32 -10.00
C GLY A 11 15.38 -7.71 -9.11
N VAL A 12 14.77 -6.70 -8.49
CA VAL A 12 13.54 -6.81 -7.72
C VAL A 12 12.50 -5.87 -8.31
N GLN A 13 11.25 -6.34 -8.44
CA GLN A 13 10.17 -5.52 -8.92
C GLN A 13 9.60 -4.70 -7.77
N ILE A 14 9.61 -3.38 -7.90
CA ILE A 14 8.85 -2.50 -7.01
C ILE A 14 7.40 -2.47 -7.54
N PRO A 15 6.40 -2.81 -6.71
CA PRO A 15 5.01 -2.83 -7.16
C PRO A 15 4.53 -1.39 -7.36
N LEU A 16 4.36 -1.00 -8.63
CA LEU A 16 3.73 0.25 -9.01
C LEU A 16 2.28 0.02 -9.47
N PRO A 17 1.41 1.00 -9.23
CA PRO A 17 0.08 1.04 -9.84
C PRO A 17 0.11 0.92 -11.36
N GLU A 18 -0.93 0.30 -11.93
CA GLU A 18 -1.08 0.25 -13.39
C GLU A 18 -1.12 1.66 -13.99
N GLY A 19 -0.29 1.89 -15.02
CA GLY A 19 -0.18 3.19 -15.68
C GLY A 19 0.82 4.14 -15.02
N MET A 20 1.54 3.71 -13.99
CA MET A 20 2.69 4.42 -13.40
C MET A 20 4.00 3.70 -13.69
N ASP A 21 5.05 4.46 -13.97
CA ASP A 21 6.42 3.99 -14.10
C ASP A 21 7.40 4.96 -13.44
N PHE A 22 8.59 4.44 -13.09
CA PHE A 22 9.69 5.26 -12.61
C PHE A 22 10.45 5.86 -13.79
N THR A 23 10.92 7.08 -13.59
CA THR A 23 11.83 7.75 -14.50
C THR A 23 12.96 8.37 -13.68
N ARG A 24 14.13 8.54 -14.31
CA ARG A 24 15.29 9.20 -13.67
C ARG A 24 15.69 8.54 -12.35
N GLU A 25 15.75 7.21 -12.32
CA GLU A 25 16.03 6.47 -11.09
C GLU A 25 17.44 6.75 -10.56
N VAL A 26 17.54 6.92 -9.24
CA VAL A 26 18.79 7.07 -8.50
C VAL A 26 18.79 6.04 -7.38
N VAL A 27 19.79 5.16 -7.38
CA VAL A 27 19.99 4.14 -6.35
C VAL A 27 21.21 4.50 -5.51
N THR A 28 21.01 4.65 -4.21
CA THR A 28 22.10 4.86 -3.24
C THR A 28 22.25 3.65 -2.36
N ASN A 29 23.47 3.11 -2.29
CA ASN A 29 23.80 1.99 -1.43
C ASN A 29 24.23 2.49 -0.05
N HIS A 30 23.63 1.92 1.00
CA HIS A 30 24.00 2.15 2.38
C HIS A 30 24.29 0.81 3.07
N ALA A 31 24.98 0.85 4.22
CA ALA A 31 25.20 -0.35 5.02
C ALA A 31 23.87 -0.89 5.56
N GLY A 32 23.38 -1.97 4.96
CA GLY A 32 22.17 -2.69 5.39
C GLY A 32 20.89 -2.34 4.63
N PHE A 33 20.88 -1.32 3.76
CA PHE A 33 19.71 -0.98 2.94
C PHE A 33 20.08 -0.21 1.66
N LEU A 34 19.13 -0.11 0.74
CA LEU A 34 19.23 0.71 -0.46
C LEU A 34 18.18 1.82 -0.39
N THR A 35 18.56 3.02 -0.78
CA THR A 35 17.61 4.11 -1.05
C THR A 35 17.39 4.19 -2.55
N VAL A 36 16.13 4.11 -2.98
CA VAL A 36 15.74 4.27 -4.38
C VAL A 36 14.90 5.54 -4.49
N GLY A 37 15.41 6.54 -5.20
CA GLY A 37 14.68 7.76 -5.57
C GLY A 37 14.34 7.74 -7.05
N ALA A 38 13.17 8.24 -7.43
CA ALA A 38 12.75 8.32 -8.83
C ALA A 38 11.63 9.37 -9.00
N ASP A 39 11.54 9.91 -10.20
CA ASP A 39 10.36 10.66 -10.65
C ASP A 39 9.28 9.67 -11.11
N LEU A 40 8.01 10.04 -10.99
CA LEU A 40 6.90 9.23 -11.47
C LEU A 40 6.37 9.79 -12.79
N HIS A 41 6.23 8.92 -13.78
CA HIS A 41 5.48 9.20 -14.98
C HIS A 41 4.12 8.47 -14.94
N PHE A 42 3.10 9.13 -15.50
CA PHE A 42 1.72 8.65 -15.50
C PHE A 42 1.21 8.61 -16.95
N SER A 43 0.99 7.40 -17.46
CA SER A 43 0.39 7.18 -18.77
C SER A 43 -1.14 7.28 -18.76
N LYS A 44 -1.75 7.22 -17.57
CA LYS A 44 -3.17 7.48 -17.31
C LYS A 44 -3.31 8.71 -16.41
N SER A 45 -4.50 9.27 -16.30
CA SER A 45 -4.69 10.40 -15.38
C SER A 45 -4.42 9.96 -13.93
N LEU A 46 -3.70 10.79 -13.17
CA LEU A 46 -3.42 10.52 -11.76
C LEU A 46 -4.70 10.22 -10.96
N ARG A 47 -5.81 10.87 -11.33
CA ARG A 47 -7.13 10.65 -10.72
C ARG A 47 -7.62 9.22 -10.90
N GLU A 48 -7.54 8.67 -12.11
CA GLU A 48 -7.95 7.28 -12.35
C GLU A 48 -7.11 6.29 -11.53
N VAL A 49 -5.82 6.56 -11.42
CA VAL A 49 -4.94 5.69 -10.65
C VAL A 49 -5.27 5.80 -9.15
N ILE A 50 -5.48 7.00 -8.61
CA ILE A 50 -5.88 7.17 -7.21
C ILE A 50 -7.22 6.47 -6.93
N GLU A 51 -8.21 6.61 -7.80
CA GLU A 51 -9.54 6.00 -7.57
C GLU A 51 -9.48 4.47 -7.57
N LYS A 52 -8.66 3.87 -8.45
CA LYS A 52 -8.49 2.40 -8.52
C LYS A 52 -7.84 1.83 -7.25
N TYR A 53 -6.93 2.57 -6.64
CA TYR A 53 -6.23 2.15 -5.43
C TYR A 53 -6.79 2.82 -4.17
N ARG A 54 -7.92 3.51 -4.28
CA ARG A 54 -8.62 4.09 -3.12
C ARG A 54 -9.04 2.92 -2.22
N PRO A 55 -8.60 2.88 -0.96
CA PRO A 55 -9.13 1.93 -0.02
C PRO A 55 -10.65 2.11 0.03
N VAL A 56 -11.41 1.04 -0.22
CA VAL A 56 -12.85 1.06 0.03
C VAL A 56 -13.01 1.50 1.49
N PRO A 57 -13.75 2.60 1.78
CA PRO A 57 -14.02 2.96 3.15
C PRO A 57 -14.66 1.74 3.80
N THR A 58 -14.00 1.18 4.81
CA THR A 58 -14.55 0.12 5.67
C THR A 58 -15.66 0.74 6.52
N ALA A 59 -16.75 1.17 5.88
CA ALA A 59 -17.90 1.82 6.51
C ALA A 59 -19.00 0.80 6.88
N THR A 60 -18.70 -0.50 6.93
CA THR A 60 -19.66 -1.53 7.36
C THR A 60 -19.13 -2.56 8.36
N ALA A 61 -17.87 -2.47 8.82
CA ALA A 61 -17.40 -3.33 9.92
C ALA A 61 -17.92 -2.92 11.31
N TYR A 62 -18.61 -1.78 11.42
CA TYR A 62 -19.28 -1.34 12.66
C TYR A 62 -20.76 -1.04 12.44
N SER A 63 -21.46 -1.91 11.71
CA SER A 63 -22.93 -1.91 11.72
C SER A 63 -23.50 -3.32 11.83
N SER A 64 -22.92 -4.16 12.68
CA SER A 64 -23.64 -5.28 13.33
C SER A 64 -22.79 -5.91 14.41
N SER A 65 -22.62 -5.21 15.52
CA SER A 65 -22.41 -5.80 16.86
C SER A 65 -22.43 -4.65 17.86
N ARG A 66 -23.62 -4.11 18.13
CA ARG A 66 -23.84 -3.58 19.48
C ARG A 66 -23.68 -4.79 20.41
N PRO A 67 -22.74 -4.80 21.36
CA PRO A 67 -22.86 -5.69 22.50
C PRO A 67 -24.23 -5.40 23.12
N THR A 68 -25.02 -6.44 23.35
CA THR A 68 -26.22 -6.34 24.17
C THR A 68 -25.79 -5.77 25.52
N GLU A 69 -26.03 -4.49 25.75
CA GLU A 69 -25.94 -3.90 27.07
C GLU A 69 -26.93 -4.70 27.93
N PRO A 70 -26.49 -5.39 29.01
CA PRO A 70 -27.41 -6.03 29.91
C PRO A 70 -28.32 -4.93 30.45
N SER A 71 -29.62 -5.04 30.14
CA SER A 71 -30.67 -4.19 30.66
C SER A 71 -30.63 -4.27 32.19
N LEU A 72 -29.92 -3.35 32.83
CA LEU A 72 -30.10 -3.06 34.25
C LEU A 72 -31.43 -2.33 34.36
N ASP A 73 -32.47 -3.12 34.53
CA ASP A 73 -33.83 -2.72 34.84
C ASP A 73 -33.82 -1.76 36.05
N PRO A 74 -34.19 -0.48 35.90
CA PRO A 74 -34.35 0.42 37.03
C PRO A 74 -35.80 0.35 37.51
N SER A 75 -36.19 -0.79 38.08
CA SER A 75 -37.46 -0.92 38.79
C SER A 75 -37.20 -1.38 40.23
N SER A 76 -37.06 -0.39 41.11
CA SER A 76 -37.12 -0.51 42.57
C SER A 76 -38.42 -1.19 43.03
N PRO A 77 -38.43 -1.80 44.22
CA PRO A 77 -38.68 -1.01 45.44
C PRO A 77 -37.50 -0.97 46.43
#